data_AF-A0A916NEG6-F1
#
_entry.id   AF-A0A916NEG6-F1
#
_cell.length_a   1.000
_cell.length_b   1.000
_cell.length_c   1.000
_cell.angle_alpha   90.00
_cell.angle_beta   90.00
_cell.angle_gamma   90.00
#
_symmetry.space_group_name_H-M   'P 1'
#
loop_
_entity.id
_entity.type
_entity.pdbx_description
1 polymer ?
#
loop_
_entity_poly.entity_id
_entity_poly.type
_entity_poly.pdbx_seq_one_letter_code
_entity_poly.pdbx_strand_id
1 'polypeptide(L)'
;MKIGVIREGKTPPDKRVPLSPAQCERILNDYSEVEIYVEKSEIRKFKDSEYERLGIAVVDDVSHCDVLIGVKEVPIDELIPNKKYLFFSHTFKKQPYNRDLLKAVLDKNIQLIDWEVITNTKGQRLIAFGRYAGIVGAYNGFLAYGKKSGKYELKPANECEDRAAMEAQLDQVSLPQNFKVVLTGTGRVGGGALETISCMPQIKEVSPEAFLNNEFDHPVYTVLGVSEYNKSKDGSAFDKKQFYEDPTDKFESDFLKYAKVADMYIACHYWDNRSPYIFSREDAKHPDWNIQVVADVSCDIDCAVACTIRPSTIADPIYGYNPATESEDDFMKDGVIAVMAVDNLPCELPKDASVDFGEMFIEHVLEPLLGNDPDNIIERASETKNGKLTPHFEYLQDYVDGKE
;
A
#
# COMPACT_ATOMS: atom_id res chain seq x y z
N MET A 1 14.68 -24.50 -12.82
CA MET A 1 13.89 -24.25 -11.60
C MET A 1 12.43 -24.28 -11.94
N LYS A 2 11.61 -24.98 -11.17
CA LYS A 2 10.15 -25.01 -11.33
C LYS A 2 9.50 -24.03 -10.37
N ILE A 3 8.75 -23.07 -10.91
CA ILE A 3 8.04 -22.05 -10.15
C ILE A 3 6.53 -22.36 -10.21
N GLY A 4 5.91 -22.53 -9.04
CA GLY A 4 4.47 -22.67 -8.89
C GLY A 4 3.85 -21.33 -8.51
N VAL A 5 2.94 -20.79 -9.33
CA VAL A 5 2.07 -19.68 -8.94
C VAL A 5 0.87 -20.27 -8.22
N ILE A 6 0.82 -20.08 -6.90
CA ILE A 6 -0.23 -20.65 -6.05
C ILE A 6 -1.54 -19.87 -6.15
N ARG A 7 -2.65 -20.54 -5.85
CA ARG A 7 -3.95 -19.90 -5.63
C ARG A 7 -3.93 -19.13 -4.31
N GLU A 8 -4.48 -17.91 -4.31
CA GLU A 8 -4.71 -17.16 -3.07
C GLU A 8 -5.77 -17.84 -2.19
N GLY A 9 -5.41 -18.16 -0.94
CA GLY A 9 -6.31 -18.77 0.04
C GLY A 9 -6.80 -17.81 1.14
N LYS A 10 -6.28 -16.58 1.19
CA LYS A 10 -6.67 -15.57 2.19
C LYS A 10 -8.13 -15.16 2.03
N THR A 11 -8.82 -14.93 3.16
CA THR A 11 -10.16 -14.33 3.20
C THR A 11 -10.09 -12.95 3.87
N PRO A 12 -10.68 -11.89 3.30
CA PRO A 12 -11.39 -11.87 2.03
C PRO A 12 -10.47 -12.16 0.83
N PRO A 13 -11.01 -12.71 -0.29
CA PRO A 13 -10.20 -13.17 -1.41
C PRO A 13 -9.37 -12.04 -2.04
N ASP A 14 -8.07 -12.27 -2.19
CA ASP A 14 -7.18 -11.41 -2.97
C ASP A 14 -7.20 -11.86 -4.43
N LYS A 15 -7.56 -10.94 -5.34
CA LYS A 15 -7.68 -11.25 -6.77
C LYS A 15 -6.38 -11.01 -7.55
N ARG A 16 -5.36 -10.48 -6.89
CA ARG A 16 -4.05 -10.24 -7.51
C ARG A 16 -3.28 -11.55 -7.67
N VAL A 17 -2.26 -11.51 -8.51
CA VAL A 17 -1.32 -12.60 -8.75
C VAL A 17 0.10 -12.04 -8.81
N PRO A 18 1.12 -12.83 -8.47
CA PRO A 18 2.51 -12.39 -8.60
C PRO A 18 2.97 -12.29 -10.06
N LEU A 19 2.34 -13.03 -10.99
CA LEU A 19 2.66 -13.04 -12.41
C LEU A 19 1.40 -13.12 -13.27
N SER A 20 1.28 -12.19 -14.23
CA SER A 20 0.24 -12.24 -15.26
C SER A 20 0.54 -13.30 -16.34
N PRO A 21 -0.45 -13.74 -17.13
CA PRO A 21 -0.23 -14.69 -18.22
C PRO A 21 0.88 -14.27 -19.20
N ALA A 22 0.89 -13.01 -19.63
CA ALA A 22 1.90 -12.49 -20.56
C ALA A 22 3.31 -12.49 -19.95
N GLN A 23 3.43 -12.26 -18.64
CA GLN A 23 4.71 -12.31 -17.94
C GLN A 23 5.23 -13.74 -17.78
N CYS A 24 4.35 -14.70 -17.51
CA CYS A 24 4.72 -16.10 -17.52
C CYS A 24 5.25 -16.53 -18.89
N GLU A 25 4.57 -16.18 -19.98
CA GLU A 25 5.03 -16.44 -21.35
C GLU A 25 6.41 -15.78 -21.61
N ARG A 26 6.58 -14.52 -21.22
CA ARG A 26 7.87 -13.81 -21.33
C ARG A 26 8.99 -14.56 -20.60
N ILE A 27 8.77 -14.93 -19.34
CA ILE A 27 9.78 -15.67 -18.56
C ILE A 27 10.13 -17.00 -19.24
N LEU A 28 9.14 -17.77 -19.72
CA LEU A 28 9.40 -19.05 -20.37
C LEU A 28 10.19 -18.91 -21.69
N ASN A 29 10.05 -17.77 -22.39
CA ASN A 29 10.82 -17.48 -23.59
C ASN A 29 12.25 -17.01 -23.28
N ASP A 30 12.41 -16.19 -22.24
CA ASP A 30 13.68 -15.54 -21.90
C ASP A 30 14.58 -16.43 -21.02
N TYR A 31 14.00 -17.37 -20.25
CA TYR A 31 14.69 -18.22 -19.26
C TYR A 31 14.46 -19.71 -19.54
N SER A 32 15.34 -20.31 -20.34
CA SER A 32 15.23 -21.71 -20.79
C SER A 32 15.26 -22.75 -19.66
N GLU A 33 15.82 -22.39 -18.52
CA GLU A 33 15.94 -23.21 -17.33
C GLU A 33 14.74 -23.09 -16.38
N VAL A 34 13.78 -22.21 -16.67
CA VAL A 34 12.58 -21.98 -15.85
C VAL A 34 11.38 -22.72 -16.42
N GLU A 35 10.66 -23.42 -15.56
CA GLU A 35 9.32 -23.93 -15.84
C GLU A 35 8.33 -23.23 -14.92
N ILE A 36 7.15 -22.88 -15.43
CA ILE A 36 6.08 -22.22 -14.68
C ILE A 36 4.83 -23.09 -14.70
N TYR A 37 4.28 -23.33 -13.52
CA TYR A 37 3.02 -24.03 -13.31
C TYR A 37 2.08 -23.12 -12.52
N VAL A 38 0.85 -22.95 -12.98
CA VAL A 38 -0.14 -22.08 -12.36
C VAL A 38 -1.23 -22.95 -11.75
N GLU A 39 -1.43 -22.84 -10.44
CA GLU A 39 -2.50 -23.56 -9.76
C GLU A 39 -3.87 -23.05 -10.22
N LYS A 40 -4.86 -23.91 -10.45
CA LYS A 40 -6.22 -23.48 -10.83
C LYS A 40 -6.85 -22.57 -9.78
N SER A 41 -7.53 -21.51 -10.23
CA SER A 41 -8.17 -20.57 -9.31
C SER A 41 -9.33 -19.81 -9.94
N GLU A 42 -10.49 -19.89 -9.28
CA GLU A 42 -11.69 -19.09 -9.59
C GLU A 42 -11.65 -17.68 -8.94
N ILE A 43 -10.62 -17.39 -8.14
CA ILE A 43 -10.53 -16.17 -7.33
C ILE A 43 -9.80 -15.05 -8.08
N ARG A 44 -8.65 -15.38 -8.70
CA ARG A 44 -7.77 -14.39 -9.33
C ARG A 44 -8.45 -13.68 -10.49
N LYS A 45 -8.01 -12.45 -10.78
CA LYS A 45 -8.57 -11.64 -11.87
C LYS A 45 -8.27 -12.22 -13.26
N PHE A 46 -7.15 -12.92 -13.44
CA PHE A 46 -6.79 -13.60 -14.68
C PHE A 46 -7.33 -15.04 -14.70
N LYS A 47 -8.16 -15.38 -15.69
CA LYS A 47 -8.75 -16.70 -15.80
C LYS A 47 -7.73 -17.76 -16.20
N ASP A 48 -7.95 -19.01 -15.80
CA ASP A 48 -7.15 -20.17 -16.19
C ASP A 48 -6.94 -20.25 -17.71
N SER A 49 -8.03 -20.06 -18.46
CA SER A 49 -8.01 -20.02 -19.93
C SER A 49 -7.09 -18.94 -20.53
N GLU A 50 -6.73 -17.90 -19.79
CA GLU A 50 -5.78 -16.88 -20.26
C GLU A 50 -4.34 -17.40 -20.20
N TYR A 51 -3.99 -18.17 -19.17
CA TYR A 51 -2.70 -18.85 -19.07
C TYR A 51 -2.60 -19.99 -20.09
N GLU A 52 -3.63 -20.84 -20.18
CA GLU A 52 -3.64 -22.00 -21.09
C GLU A 52 -3.49 -21.59 -22.57
N ARG A 53 -4.10 -20.47 -22.98
CA ARG A 53 -3.99 -19.96 -24.35
C ARG A 53 -2.58 -19.56 -24.75
N LEU A 54 -1.72 -19.24 -23.79
CA LEU A 54 -0.30 -18.95 -23.99
C LEU A 54 0.59 -20.17 -23.74
N GLY A 55 -0.01 -21.37 -23.64
CA GLY A 55 0.72 -22.63 -23.43
C GLY A 55 1.27 -22.81 -22.01
N ILE A 56 0.87 -21.99 -21.05
CA ILE A 56 1.31 -22.10 -19.66
C ILE A 56 0.52 -23.22 -18.99
N ALA A 57 1.23 -24.09 -18.27
CA ALA A 57 0.61 -25.25 -17.61
C ALA A 57 -0.26 -24.80 -16.43
N VAL A 58 -1.58 -24.97 -16.55
CA VAL A 58 -2.52 -24.79 -15.44
C VAL A 58 -2.81 -26.15 -14.80
N VAL A 59 -2.59 -26.27 -13.50
CA VAL A 59 -2.57 -27.56 -12.77
C VAL A 59 -3.40 -27.50 -11.48
N ASP A 60 -3.87 -28.67 -11.01
CA ASP A 60 -4.55 -28.78 -9.72
C ASP A 60 -3.59 -28.87 -8.52
N ASP A 61 -2.32 -29.19 -8.77
CA ASP A 61 -1.29 -29.35 -7.73
C ASP A 61 0.06 -28.82 -8.20
N VAL A 62 0.71 -28.03 -7.34
CA VAL A 62 2.03 -27.43 -7.56
C VAL A 62 3.10 -28.03 -6.65
N SER A 63 2.81 -29.10 -5.92
CA SER A 63 3.76 -29.74 -4.98
C SER A 63 5.08 -30.21 -5.62
N HIS A 64 5.10 -30.40 -6.94
CA HIS A 64 6.29 -30.77 -7.71
C HIS A 64 7.21 -29.58 -8.04
N CYS A 65 6.79 -28.34 -7.78
CA CYS A 65 7.60 -27.14 -8.00
C CYS A 65 8.67 -26.94 -6.92
N ASP A 66 9.77 -26.25 -7.26
CA ASP A 66 10.87 -25.96 -6.34
C ASP A 66 10.55 -24.74 -5.46
N VAL A 67 9.89 -23.75 -6.06
CA VAL A 67 9.52 -22.47 -5.43
C VAL A 67 8.04 -22.20 -5.65
N LEU A 68 7.36 -21.76 -4.61
CA LEU A 68 5.94 -21.40 -4.64
C LEU A 68 5.78 -19.90 -4.38
N ILE A 69 5.11 -19.19 -5.29
CA ILE A 69 4.94 -17.74 -5.22
C ILE A 69 3.45 -17.38 -5.17
N GLY A 70 3.10 -16.55 -4.19
CA GLY A 70 1.77 -15.99 -4.01
C GLY A 70 1.87 -14.52 -3.59
N VAL A 71 0.73 -13.84 -3.52
CA VAL A 71 0.65 -12.47 -3.02
C VAL A 71 0.56 -12.49 -1.49
N LYS A 72 -0.45 -13.14 -0.93
CA LYS A 72 -0.74 -13.13 0.52
C LYS A 72 -0.37 -14.44 1.20
N GLU A 73 -0.49 -14.44 2.52
CA GLU A 73 -0.26 -15.62 3.35
C GLU A 73 -1.07 -16.85 2.90
N VAL A 74 -0.43 -18.01 2.98
CA VAL A 74 -1.02 -19.31 2.62
C VAL A 74 -1.67 -19.94 3.86
N PRO A 75 -2.89 -20.49 3.76
CA PRO A 75 -3.49 -21.25 4.85
C PRO A 75 -2.55 -22.36 5.35
N ILE A 76 -2.47 -22.53 6.67
CA ILE A 76 -1.51 -23.43 7.33
C ILE A 76 -1.65 -24.88 6.85
N ASP A 77 -2.87 -25.31 6.60
CA ASP A 77 -3.22 -26.64 6.10
C ASP A 77 -2.84 -26.84 4.62
N GLU A 78 -2.74 -25.77 3.84
CA GLU A 78 -2.30 -25.79 2.43
C GLU A 78 -0.78 -25.70 2.27
N LEU A 79 -0.02 -25.37 3.33
CA LEU A 79 1.45 -25.30 3.27
C LEU A 79 2.08 -26.67 2.97
N ILE A 80 2.90 -26.70 1.92
CA ILE A 80 3.64 -27.88 1.46
C ILE A 80 5.02 -27.91 2.13
N PRO A 81 5.37 -28.97 2.89
CA PRO A 81 6.66 -29.07 3.56
C PRO A 81 7.87 -29.10 2.63
N ASN A 82 9.02 -28.63 3.14
CA ASN A 82 10.32 -28.64 2.45
C ASN A 82 10.34 -27.85 1.12
N LYS A 83 9.63 -26.72 1.07
CA LYS A 83 9.57 -25.81 -0.09
C LYS A 83 10.15 -24.43 0.22
N LYS A 84 10.43 -23.68 -0.85
CA LYS A 84 10.63 -22.23 -0.77
C LYS A 84 9.31 -21.53 -1.07
N TYR A 85 8.93 -20.56 -0.25
CA TYR A 85 7.74 -19.75 -0.45
C TYR A 85 8.10 -18.27 -0.55
N LEU A 86 7.44 -17.55 -1.46
CA LEU A 86 7.46 -16.09 -1.52
C LEU A 86 6.04 -15.55 -1.42
N PHE A 87 5.73 -14.85 -0.32
CA PHE A 87 4.46 -14.15 -0.09
C PHE A 87 4.62 -13.05 0.99
N PHE A 88 3.64 -12.15 1.10
CA PHE A 88 3.53 -11.21 2.23
C PHE A 88 3.06 -11.98 3.46
N SER A 89 3.99 -12.39 4.32
CA SER A 89 3.67 -13.25 5.46
C SER A 89 3.09 -12.47 6.63
N HIS A 90 3.42 -11.18 6.73
CA HIS A 90 3.13 -10.36 7.90
C HIS A 90 3.56 -11.06 9.21
N THR A 91 4.78 -11.62 9.27
CA THR A 91 5.32 -12.23 10.49
C THR A 91 6.46 -11.44 11.12
N PHE A 92 7.30 -10.77 10.32
CA PHE A 92 8.51 -10.09 10.82
C PHE A 92 8.25 -8.89 11.75
N LYS A 93 7.04 -8.30 11.74
CA LYS A 93 6.67 -7.24 12.70
C LYS A 93 5.92 -7.79 13.92
N LYS A 94 5.99 -9.12 14.15
CA LYS A 94 5.36 -9.81 15.28
C LYS A 94 3.83 -9.68 15.29
N GLN A 95 3.20 -9.68 14.12
CA GLN A 95 1.76 -9.51 14.00
C GLN A 95 1.01 -10.70 14.64
N PRO A 96 0.24 -10.50 15.73
CA PRO A 96 -0.25 -11.60 16.56
C PRO A 96 -1.03 -12.70 15.82
N TYR A 97 -1.75 -12.34 14.76
CA TYR A 97 -2.58 -13.26 13.99
C TYR A 97 -1.78 -14.26 13.12
N ASN A 98 -0.53 -13.95 12.77
CA ASN A 98 0.30 -14.81 11.91
C ASN A 98 1.43 -15.53 12.64
N ARG A 99 1.42 -15.55 13.98
CA ARG A 99 2.41 -16.33 14.76
C ARG A 99 2.33 -17.82 14.43
N ASP A 100 1.12 -18.35 14.38
CA ASP A 100 0.92 -19.78 14.11
C ASP A 100 1.32 -20.16 12.68
N LEU A 101 1.23 -19.22 11.73
CA LEU A 101 1.78 -19.39 10.39
C LEU A 101 3.30 -19.55 10.41
N LEU A 102 4.02 -18.67 11.12
CA LEU A 102 5.48 -18.76 11.23
C LEU A 102 5.93 -20.07 11.91
N LYS A 103 5.21 -20.51 12.94
CA LYS A 103 5.44 -21.81 13.58
C LYS A 103 5.25 -22.96 12.60
N ALA A 104 4.17 -22.96 11.83
CA ALA A 104 3.91 -23.98 10.83
C ALA A 104 4.99 -24.00 9.73
N VAL A 105 5.47 -22.83 9.30
CA VAL A 105 6.58 -22.68 8.35
C VAL A 105 7.85 -23.34 8.88
N LEU A 106 8.20 -23.10 10.14
CA LEU A 106 9.36 -23.72 10.80
C LEU A 106 9.20 -25.24 10.91
N ASP A 107 8.06 -25.71 11.42
CA ASP A 107 7.75 -27.14 11.61
C ASP A 107 7.77 -27.92 10.29
N LYS A 108 7.32 -27.29 9.21
CA LYS A 108 7.29 -27.86 7.85
C LYS A 108 8.62 -27.71 7.11
N ASN A 109 9.66 -27.15 7.74
CA ASN A 109 10.95 -26.89 7.13
C ASN A 109 10.84 -26.08 5.82
N ILE A 110 9.99 -25.06 5.82
CA ILE A 110 9.81 -24.14 4.70
C ILE A 110 10.85 -23.03 4.81
N GLN A 111 11.47 -22.67 3.68
CA GLN A 111 12.19 -21.41 3.55
C GLN A 111 11.21 -20.33 3.14
N LEU A 112 10.81 -19.47 4.08
CA LEU A 112 9.94 -18.34 3.83
C LEU A 112 10.78 -17.12 3.45
N ILE A 113 10.57 -16.62 2.24
CA ILE A 113 11.19 -15.40 1.72
C ILE A 113 10.08 -14.34 1.64
N ASP A 114 10.14 -13.31 2.48
CA ASP A 114 9.05 -12.34 2.55
C ASP A 114 9.27 -11.18 1.55
N TRP A 115 8.28 -10.94 0.69
CA TRP A 115 8.30 -9.86 -0.30
C TRP A 115 8.56 -8.47 0.30
N GLU A 116 8.12 -8.23 1.54
CA GLU A 116 8.19 -6.94 2.21
C GLU A 116 9.62 -6.52 2.55
N VAL A 117 10.51 -7.50 2.73
CA VAL A 117 11.90 -7.30 3.17
C VAL A 117 12.92 -7.49 2.05
N ILE A 118 12.48 -7.73 0.82
CA ILE A 118 13.35 -7.69 -0.37
C ILE A 118 13.77 -6.24 -0.63
N THR A 119 15.04 -5.94 -0.33
CA THR A 119 15.61 -4.58 -0.37
C THR A 119 16.94 -4.56 -1.11
N ASN A 120 17.27 -3.42 -1.72
CA ASN A 120 18.62 -3.18 -2.22
C ASN A 120 19.63 -2.94 -1.07
N THR A 121 20.90 -2.73 -1.42
CA THR A 121 21.99 -2.46 -0.46
C THR A 121 21.82 -1.19 0.37
N LYS A 122 20.91 -0.29 -0.03
CA LYS A 122 20.54 0.93 0.71
C LYS A 122 19.30 0.74 1.59
N GLY A 123 18.77 -0.48 1.69
CA GLY A 123 17.56 -0.79 2.44
C GLY A 123 16.27 -0.35 1.75
N GLN A 124 16.32 0.08 0.48
CA GLN A 124 15.12 0.44 -0.26
C GLN A 124 14.42 -0.82 -0.76
N ARG A 125 13.17 -1.00 -0.36
CA ARG A 125 12.32 -2.12 -0.82
C ARG A 125 12.22 -2.13 -2.33
N LEU A 126 12.40 -3.28 -2.96
CA LEU A 126 12.43 -3.44 -4.43
C LEU A 126 11.07 -3.80 -5.03
N ILE A 127 10.23 -4.52 -4.28
CA ILE A 127 8.95 -5.03 -4.77
C ILE A 127 7.81 -4.70 -3.80
N ALA A 128 6.80 -3.97 -4.27
CA ALA A 128 5.69 -3.48 -3.43
C ALA A 128 4.49 -3.00 -4.25
N PHE A 129 3.30 -2.98 -3.66
CA PHE A 129 2.09 -2.41 -4.29
C PHE A 129 1.87 -0.91 -4.03
N GLY A 130 2.84 -0.21 -3.44
CA GLY A 130 2.66 1.16 -2.97
C GLY A 130 2.21 2.16 -4.05
N ARG A 131 2.66 1.99 -5.29
CA ARG A 131 2.23 2.83 -6.43
C ARG A 131 0.70 2.76 -6.63
N TYR A 132 0.12 1.56 -6.67
CA TYR A 132 -1.33 1.39 -6.84
C TYR A 132 -2.14 1.80 -5.62
N ALA A 133 -1.58 1.68 -4.41
CA ALA A 133 -2.23 2.22 -3.23
C ALA A 133 -2.41 3.75 -3.38
N GLY A 134 -1.39 4.44 -3.88
CA GLY A 134 -1.46 5.87 -4.19
C GLY A 134 -2.47 6.21 -5.28
N ILE A 135 -2.42 5.47 -6.40
CA ILE A 135 -3.32 5.68 -7.55
C ILE A 135 -4.79 5.54 -7.12
N VAL A 136 -5.15 4.39 -6.54
CA VAL A 136 -6.53 4.11 -6.13
C VAL A 136 -6.92 4.99 -4.93
N GLY A 137 -5.99 5.25 -4.01
CA GLY A 137 -6.24 6.09 -2.84
C GLY A 137 -6.58 7.53 -3.19
N ALA A 138 -5.84 8.14 -4.13
CA ALA A 138 -6.17 9.47 -4.65
C ALA A 138 -7.53 9.47 -5.36
N TYR A 139 -7.77 8.47 -6.22
CA TYR A 139 -9.05 8.33 -6.92
C TYR A 139 -10.24 8.23 -5.94
N ASN A 140 -10.12 7.37 -4.93
CA ASN A 140 -11.14 7.20 -3.90
C ASN A 140 -11.32 8.45 -3.03
N GLY A 141 -10.28 9.25 -2.85
CA GLY A 141 -10.40 10.57 -2.25
C GLY A 141 -11.29 11.52 -3.06
N PHE A 142 -11.10 11.58 -4.38
CA PHE A 142 -11.97 12.38 -5.24
C PHE A 142 -13.38 11.80 -5.34
N LEU A 143 -13.53 10.47 -5.28
CA LEU A 143 -14.83 9.81 -5.17
C LEU A 143 -15.54 10.21 -3.86
N ALA A 144 -14.82 10.23 -2.74
CA ALA A 144 -15.34 10.65 -1.45
C ALA A 144 -15.77 12.11 -1.46
N TYR A 145 -14.99 13.01 -2.06
CA TYR A 145 -15.39 14.41 -2.25
C TYR A 145 -16.63 14.55 -3.13
N GLY A 146 -16.72 13.79 -4.23
CA GLY A 146 -17.91 13.76 -5.09
C GLY A 146 -19.17 13.39 -4.31
N LYS A 147 -19.10 12.29 -3.55
CA LYS A 147 -20.19 11.83 -2.67
C LYS A 147 -20.56 12.85 -1.60
N LYS A 148 -19.57 13.39 -0.87
CA LYS A 148 -19.79 14.37 0.21
C LYS A 148 -20.41 15.67 -0.31
N SER A 149 -19.91 16.18 -1.43
CA SER A 149 -20.30 17.48 -1.98
C SER A 149 -21.54 17.42 -2.89
N GLY A 150 -21.88 16.26 -3.42
CA GLY A 150 -22.96 16.08 -4.40
C GLY A 150 -22.70 16.73 -5.76
N LYS A 151 -21.47 17.18 -6.04
CA LYS A 151 -21.12 17.92 -7.27
C LYS A 151 -20.92 17.05 -8.50
N TYR A 152 -20.49 15.81 -8.28
CA TYR A 152 -20.24 14.82 -9.32
C TYR A 152 -20.27 13.42 -8.71
N GLU A 153 -20.35 12.40 -9.57
CA GLU A 153 -20.33 11.00 -9.17
C GLU A 153 -19.24 10.28 -9.97
N LEU A 154 -18.45 9.45 -9.28
CA LEU A 154 -17.44 8.61 -9.91
C LEU A 154 -17.81 7.15 -9.69
N LYS A 155 -17.61 6.33 -10.72
CA LYS A 155 -17.72 4.88 -10.60
C LYS A 155 -16.67 4.38 -9.59
N PRO A 156 -17.01 3.50 -8.64
CA PRO A 156 -16.02 2.88 -7.76
C PRO A 156 -14.87 2.21 -8.53
N ALA A 157 -13.64 2.30 -8.02
CA ALA A 157 -12.46 1.81 -8.72
C ALA A 157 -12.54 0.30 -8.98
N ASN A 158 -13.01 -0.47 -7.99
CA ASN A 158 -13.24 -1.92 -8.11
C ASN A 158 -14.29 -2.34 -9.15
N GLU A 159 -15.13 -1.41 -9.63
CA GLU A 159 -16.09 -1.66 -10.70
C GLU A 159 -15.57 -1.20 -12.07
N CYS A 160 -14.43 -0.52 -12.12
CA CYS A 160 -13.75 -0.20 -13.37
C CYS A 160 -13.07 -1.47 -13.92
N GLU A 161 -13.04 -1.61 -15.25
CA GLU A 161 -12.45 -2.81 -15.86
C GLU A 161 -10.93 -2.86 -15.64
N ASP A 162 -10.29 -1.70 -15.79
CA ASP A 162 -8.86 -1.48 -15.64
C ASP A 162 -8.59 -0.03 -15.20
N ARG A 163 -7.31 0.27 -15.01
CA ARG A 163 -6.84 1.61 -14.64
C ARG A 163 -7.27 2.68 -15.64
N ALA A 164 -7.22 2.41 -16.94
CA ALA A 164 -7.56 3.40 -17.96
C ALA A 164 -9.06 3.79 -17.89
N ALA A 165 -9.94 2.80 -17.69
CA ALA A 165 -11.36 3.03 -17.48
C ALA A 165 -11.65 3.83 -16.20
N MET A 166 -10.88 3.60 -15.13
CA MET A 166 -10.96 4.37 -13.89
C MET A 166 -10.49 5.82 -14.08
N GLU A 167 -9.32 6.03 -14.70
CA GLU A 167 -8.78 7.37 -14.96
C GLU A 167 -9.70 8.20 -15.86
N ALA A 168 -10.38 7.58 -16.83
CA ALA A 168 -11.37 8.25 -17.67
C ALA A 168 -12.57 8.80 -16.88
N GLN A 169 -12.86 8.30 -15.67
CA GLN A 169 -13.90 8.87 -14.82
C GLN A 169 -13.53 10.26 -14.29
N LEU A 170 -12.23 10.57 -14.19
CA LEU A 170 -11.73 11.82 -13.61
C LEU A 170 -12.09 13.06 -14.43
N ASP A 171 -12.45 12.90 -15.71
CA ASP A 171 -12.99 13.97 -16.56
C ASP A 171 -14.29 14.58 -15.99
N GLN A 172 -15.01 13.83 -15.14
CA GLN A 172 -16.25 14.26 -14.49
C GLN A 172 -16.00 15.10 -13.23
N VAL A 173 -14.76 15.13 -12.72
CA VAL A 173 -14.43 15.81 -11.46
C VAL A 173 -14.59 17.33 -11.61
N SER A 174 -15.57 17.87 -10.89
CA SER A 174 -15.84 19.30 -10.82
C SER A 174 -15.48 19.86 -9.44
N LEU A 175 -14.38 20.61 -9.38
CA LEU A 175 -13.89 21.24 -8.16
C LEU A 175 -14.20 22.76 -8.19
N PRO A 176 -14.56 23.37 -7.06
CA PRO A 176 -14.76 24.82 -6.99
C PRO A 176 -13.43 25.58 -7.23
N GLN A 177 -13.54 26.87 -7.55
CA GLN A 177 -12.36 27.74 -7.60
C GLN A 177 -11.67 27.76 -6.23
N ASN A 178 -10.34 27.93 -6.23
CA ASN A 178 -9.51 27.90 -5.04
C ASN A 178 -9.59 26.60 -4.22
N PHE A 179 -10.11 25.50 -4.79
CA PHE A 179 -10.10 24.21 -4.10
C PHE A 179 -8.67 23.71 -3.90
N LYS A 180 -8.30 23.42 -2.65
CA LYS A 180 -6.93 23.14 -2.24
C LYS A 180 -6.77 21.71 -1.75
N VAL A 181 -6.00 20.91 -2.48
CA VAL A 181 -5.64 19.54 -2.10
C VAL A 181 -4.21 19.51 -1.53
N VAL A 182 -4.07 19.06 -0.28
CA VAL A 182 -2.75 18.83 0.30
C VAL A 182 -2.42 17.34 0.27
N LEU A 183 -1.21 16.99 -0.17
CA LEU A 183 -0.69 15.63 -0.14
C LEU A 183 0.53 15.57 0.78
N THR A 184 0.71 14.48 1.52
CA THR A 184 1.96 14.22 2.25
C THR A 184 2.63 12.98 1.72
N GLY A 185 3.96 12.99 1.62
CA GLY A 185 4.75 11.83 1.23
C GLY A 185 5.18 11.88 -0.24
N THR A 186 6.48 11.71 -0.46
CA THR A 186 7.12 11.81 -1.78
C THR A 186 7.64 10.45 -2.29
N GLY A 187 7.22 9.36 -1.64
CA GLY A 187 7.57 7.99 -2.01
C GLY A 187 6.65 7.41 -3.08
N ARG A 188 6.65 6.07 -3.22
CA ARG A 188 5.84 5.35 -4.23
C ARG A 188 4.36 5.66 -4.16
N VAL A 189 3.81 5.76 -2.94
CA VAL A 189 2.39 6.06 -2.72
C VAL A 189 2.08 7.48 -3.21
N GLY A 190 2.87 8.47 -2.79
CA GLY A 190 2.70 9.85 -3.26
C GLY A 190 2.86 9.99 -4.78
N GLY A 191 3.85 9.31 -5.36
CA GLY A 191 4.01 9.26 -6.82
C GLY A 191 2.80 8.68 -7.53
N GLY A 192 2.23 7.58 -7.03
CA GLY A 192 1.00 7.01 -7.57
C GLY A 192 -0.21 7.95 -7.46
N ALA A 193 -0.36 8.64 -6.32
CA ALA A 193 -1.41 9.65 -6.16
C ALA A 193 -1.26 10.80 -7.17
N LEU A 194 -0.04 11.25 -7.44
CA LEU A 194 0.25 12.25 -8.45
C LEU A 194 -0.09 11.80 -9.87
N GLU A 195 0.10 10.53 -10.19
CA GLU A 195 -0.33 10.01 -11.50
C GLU A 195 -1.84 10.18 -11.70
N THR A 196 -2.65 9.91 -10.66
CA THR A 196 -4.11 10.11 -10.71
C THR A 196 -4.47 11.59 -10.79
N ILE A 197 -3.82 12.44 -10.00
CA ILE A 197 -4.07 13.89 -10.06
C ILE A 197 -3.69 14.46 -11.43
N SER A 198 -2.64 13.95 -12.06
CA SER A 198 -2.16 14.40 -13.38
C SER A 198 -3.17 14.13 -14.50
N CYS A 199 -4.13 13.22 -14.30
CA CYS A 199 -5.24 13.00 -15.23
C CYS A 199 -6.26 14.15 -15.22
N MET A 200 -6.21 15.06 -14.24
CA MET A 200 -7.11 16.20 -14.10
C MET A 200 -6.39 17.51 -14.47
N PRO A 201 -6.44 17.98 -15.73
CA PRO A 201 -5.69 19.16 -16.14
C PRO A 201 -6.15 20.46 -15.47
N GLN A 202 -7.33 20.48 -14.82
CA GLN A 202 -7.88 21.64 -14.11
C GLN A 202 -7.22 21.92 -12.76
N ILE A 203 -6.60 20.92 -12.11
CA ILE A 203 -5.89 21.11 -10.84
C ILE A 203 -4.40 21.33 -11.09
N LYS A 204 -3.81 22.38 -10.51
CA LYS A 204 -2.42 22.77 -10.77
C LYS A 204 -1.54 22.59 -9.53
N GLU A 205 -0.31 22.14 -9.75
CA GLU A 205 0.69 22.09 -8.68
C GLU A 205 1.16 23.49 -8.30
N VAL A 206 1.26 23.75 -7.01
CA VAL A 206 1.85 24.97 -6.45
C VAL A 206 2.84 24.63 -5.34
N SER A 207 3.75 25.55 -5.03
CA SER A 207 4.68 25.34 -3.91
C SER A 207 3.92 25.35 -2.57
N PRO A 208 4.46 24.69 -1.52
CA PRO A 208 3.86 24.74 -0.18
C PRO A 208 3.68 26.18 0.36
N GLU A 209 4.57 27.10 -0.01
CA GLU A 209 4.48 28.51 0.34
C GLU A 209 3.31 29.21 -0.38
N ALA A 210 3.19 29.02 -1.70
CA ALA A 210 2.09 29.60 -2.48
C ALA A 210 0.75 29.02 -2.06
N PHE A 211 0.70 27.71 -1.74
CA PHE A 211 -0.49 27.05 -1.22
C PHE A 211 -1.05 27.71 0.04
N LEU A 212 -0.17 28.14 0.95
CA LEU A 212 -0.54 28.80 2.20
C LEU A 212 -0.93 30.27 2.02
N ASN A 213 -0.24 30.99 1.13
CA ASN A 213 -0.30 32.46 1.11
C ASN A 213 -1.14 33.05 -0.03
N ASN A 214 -1.52 32.26 -1.03
CA ASN A 214 -2.23 32.77 -2.20
C ASN A 214 -3.66 32.22 -2.32
N GLU A 215 -4.51 32.99 -3.00
CA GLU A 215 -5.78 32.53 -3.56
C GLU A 215 -5.63 32.27 -5.06
N PHE A 216 -6.38 31.30 -5.57
CA PHE A 216 -6.30 30.84 -6.95
C PHE A 216 -7.67 30.87 -7.62
N ASP A 217 -7.70 31.24 -8.90
CA ASP A 217 -8.92 31.19 -9.74
C ASP A 217 -9.22 29.80 -10.30
N HIS A 218 -8.43 28.80 -9.91
CA HIS A 218 -8.52 27.39 -10.27
C HIS A 218 -8.16 26.48 -9.06
N PRO A 219 -8.53 25.19 -9.09
CA PRO A 219 -8.08 24.22 -8.10
C PRO A 219 -6.57 24.04 -8.09
N VAL A 220 -5.97 23.83 -6.92
CA VAL A 220 -4.52 23.59 -6.77
C VAL A 220 -4.21 22.42 -5.84
N TYR A 221 -3.03 21.84 -6.01
CA TYR A 221 -2.47 20.88 -5.06
C TYR A 221 -1.03 21.20 -4.68
N THR A 222 -0.60 20.72 -3.52
CA THR A 222 0.81 20.72 -3.10
C THR A 222 1.19 19.35 -2.53
N VAL A 223 2.44 18.96 -2.70
CA VAL A 223 3.01 17.75 -2.09
C VAL A 223 4.00 18.16 -1.00
N LEU A 224 3.81 17.65 0.20
CA LEU A 224 4.62 17.96 1.36
C LEU A 224 5.62 16.83 1.65
N GLY A 225 6.90 17.18 1.68
CA GLY A 225 7.92 16.40 2.35
C GLY A 225 7.84 16.49 3.87
N VAL A 226 8.62 15.66 4.56
CA VAL A 226 8.64 15.57 6.03
C VAL A 226 9.00 16.88 6.73
N SER A 227 9.82 17.72 6.09
CA SER A 227 10.25 19.02 6.60
C SER A 227 9.19 20.11 6.49
N GLU A 228 8.16 19.89 5.69
CA GLU A 228 7.12 20.88 5.42
C GLU A 228 5.98 20.78 6.44
N TYR A 229 5.74 19.57 6.95
CA TYR A 229 4.70 19.28 7.95
C TYR A 229 5.23 18.92 9.35
N ASN A 230 6.55 18.92 9.57
CA ASN A 230 7.15 18.85 10.91
C ASN A 230 8.12 20.02 11.11
N LYS A 231 8.31 20.42 12.37
CA LYS A 231 9.31 21.42 12.77
C LYS A 231 9.98 21.05 14.08
N SER A 232 11.13 21.65 14.35
CA SER A 232 11.81 21.55 15.65
C SER A 232 11.06 22.39 16.71
N LYS A 233 10.85 21.83 17.90
CA LYS A 233 10.17 22.52 19.02
C LYS A 233 10.95 23.74 19.53
N ASP A 234 12.26 23.73 19.37
CA ASP A 234 13.15 24.82 19.79
C ASP A 234 13.28 25.96 18.75
N GLY A 235 12.60 25.83 17.60
CA GLY A 235 12.65 26.79 16.49
C GLY A 235 13.92 26.72 15.64
N SER A 236 14.78 25.71 15.85
CA SER A 236 15.93 25.47 14.99
C SER A 236 15.51 24.97 13.59
N ALA A 237 16.45 25.00 12.64
CA ALA A 237 16.22 24.45 11.31
C ALA A 237 15.95 22.94 11.39
N PHE A 238 14.98 22.45 10.61
CA PHE A 238 14.61 21.04 10.60
C PHE A 238 15.75 20.17 10.04
N ASP A 239 16.21 19.20 10.83
CA ASP A 239 17.19 18.19 10.40
C ASP A 239 16.47 16.86 10.11
N LYS A 240 16.35 16.55 8.82
CA LYS A 240 15.71 15.33 8.32
C LYS A 240 16.41 14.05 8.77
N LYS A 241 17.73 14.05 8.91
CA LYS A 241 18.48 12.87 9.33
C LYS A 241 18.20 12.60 10.81
N GLN A 242 18.25 13.64 11.64
CA GLN A 242 17.94 13.54 13.05
C GLN A 242 16.49 13.08 13.27
N PHE A 243 15.53 13.60 12.49
CA PHE A 243 14.13 13.18 12.58
C PHE A 243 13.97 11.68 12.32
N TYR A 244 14.65 11.13 11.31
CA TYR A 244 14.56 9.70 11.01
C TYR A 244 15.28 8.80 12.02
N GLU A 245 16.31 9.31 12.69
CA GLU A 245 16.97 8.57 13.78
C GLU A 245 16.10 8.56 15.05
N ASP A 246 15.54 9.71 15.43
CA ASP A 246 14.69 9.87 16.61
C ASP A 246 13.70 11.04 16.46
N PRO A 247 12.40 10.76 16.18
CA PRO A 247 11.40 11.79 15.96
C PRO A 247 10.66 12.25 17.24
N THR A 248 10.96 11.69 18.42
CA THR A 248 10.11 11.79 19.63
C THR A 248 10.08 13.18 20.28
N ASP A 249 11.20 13.63 20.83
CA ASP A 249 11.20 14.71 21.81
C ASP A 249 11.43 16.09 21.18
N LYS A 250 12.13 16.14 20.06
CA LYS A 250 12.62 17.39 19.46
C LYS A 250 11.69 18.00 18.42
N PHE A 251 10.71 17.24 17.94
CA PHE A 251 9.90 17.61 16.80
C PHE A 251 8.41 17.66 17.15
N GLU A 252 7.70 18.55 16.49
CA GLU A 252 6.24 18.65 16.56
C GLU A 252 5.66 18.84 15.16
N SER A 253 4.36 18.59 15.04
CA SER A 253 3.64 18.84 13.79
C SER A 253 3.61 20.33 13.47
N ASP A 254 3.72 20.64 12.19
CA ASP A 254 3.43 21.94 11.63
C ASP A 254 2.34 21.86 10.55
N PHE A 255 1.57 20.76 10.51
CA PHE A 255 0.57 20.53 9.46
C PHE A 255 -0.69 21.40 9.61
N LEU A 256 -1.03 21.84 10.83
CA LEU A 256 -2.25 22.60 11.09
C LEU A 256 -2.37 23.83 10.16
N LYS A 257 -1.26 24.49 9.80
CA LYS A 257 -1.27 25.61 8.85
C LYS A 257 -1.84 25.25 7.48
N TYR A 258 -1.63 24.01 7.01
CA TYR A 258 -2.24 23.49 5.79
C TYR A 258 -3.69 23.09 6.01
N ALA A 259 -4.00 22.45 7.14
CA ALA A 259 -5.37 22.05 7.48
C ALA A 259 -6.36 23.23 7.57
N LYS A 260 -5.86 24.43 7.85
CA LYS A 260 -6.64 25.67 7.85
C LYS A 260 -7.05 26.18 6.46
N VAL A 261 -6.34 25.77 5.41
CA VAL A 261 -6.55 26.29 4.05
C VAL A 261 -6.87 25.21 3.02
N ALA A 262 -6.60 23.93 3.33
CA ALA A 262 -6.89 22.81 2.45
C ALA A 262 -8.35 22.36 2.61
N ASP A 263 -8.99 21.99 1.50
CA ASP A 263 -10.32 21.39 1.51
C ASP A 263 -10.26 19.86 1.61
N MET A 264 -9.17 19.28 1.11
CA MET A 264 -8.95 17.84 1.03
C MET A 264 -7.51 17.48 1.36
N TYR A 265 -7.33 16.41 2.12
CA TYR A 265 -6.02 15.85 2.45
C TYR A 265 -5.90 14.42 1.93
N ILE A 266 -4.79 14.11 1.23
CA ILE A 266 -4.43 12.75 0.82
C ILE A 266 -3.15 12.34 1.57
N ALA A 267 -3.27 11.37 2.46
CA ALA A 267 -2.16 10.89 3.28
C ALA A 267 -1.41 9.77 2.55
N CYS A 268 -0.22 10.06 1.99
CA CYS A 268 0.66 9.09 1.35
C CYS A 268 2.03 8.96 2.05
N HIS A 269 2.11 9.39 3.30
CA HIS A 269 3.36 9.39 4.06
C HIS A 269 3.62 8.02 4.68
N TYR A 270 4.89 7.80 5.05
CA TYR A 270 5.25 6.77 6.01
C TYR A 270 5.30 7.44 7.38
N TRP A 271 4.79 6.75 8.41
CA TRP A 271 4.80 7.23 9.78
C TRP A 271 5.47 6.22 10.71
N ASP A 272 6.31 6.74 11.61
CA ASP A 272 6.91 5.97 12.71
C ASP A 272 6.04 6.18 13.95
N ASN A 273 5.79 5.13 14.75
CA ASN A 273 4.93 5.25 15.94
C ASN A 273 5.46 6.19 17.03
N ARG A 274 6.71 6.60 16.91
CA ARG A 274 7.38 7.60 17.74
C ARG A 274 7.24 9.02 17.19
N SER A 275 6.83 9.19 15.93
CA SER A 275 6.69 10.49 15.28
C SER A 275 5.48 11.26 15.82
N PRO A 276 5.52 12.60 15.78
CA PRO A 276 4.33 13.40 16.02
C PRO A 276 3.18 12.99 15.10
N TYR A 277 1.95 13.19 15.57
CA TYR A 277 0.78 13.17 14.69
C TYR A 277 0.99 14.14 13.53
N ILE A 278 0.50 13.82 12.33
CA ILE A 278 0.34 14.82 11.28
C ILE A 278 -0.68 15.85 11.77
N PHE A 279 -1.84 15.42 12.24
CA PHE A 279 -2.73 16.27 13.03
C PHE A 279 -3.41 15.44 14.12
N SER A 280 -3.64 16.07 15.27
CA SER A 280 -4.30 15.49 16.42
C SER A 280 -5.82 15.71 16.40
N ARG A 281 -6.54 15.06 17.33
CA ARG A 281 -7.98 15.31 17.52
C ARG A 281 -8.28 16.75 17.91
N GLU A 282 -7.38 17.38 18.67
CA GLU A 282 -7.51 18.79 19.05
C GLU A 282 -7.30 19.72 17.85
N ASP A 283 -6.38 19.38 16.94
CA ASP A 283 -6.21 20.14 15.69
C ASP A 283 -7.48 20.09 14.84
N ALA A 284 -8.15 18.92 14.75
CA ALA A 284 -9.39 18.75 14.01
C ALA A 284 -10.59 19.52 14.60
N LYS A 285 -10.51 19.95 15.87
CA LYS A 285 -11.50 20.82 16.54
C LYS A 285 -11.19 22.31 16.38
N HIS A 286 -10.06 22.66 15.78
CA HIS A 286 -9.64 24.05 15.66
C HIS A 286 -10.70 24.86 14.87
N PRO A 287 -11.09 26.07 15.30
CA PRO A 287 -12.15 26.85 14.65
C PRO A 287 -11.87 27.18 13.17
N ASP A 288 -10.59 27.33 12.82
CA ASP A 288 -10.13 27.53 11.44
C ASP A 288 -9.94 26.23 10.64
N TRP A 289 -10.30 25.04 11.15
CA TRP A 289 -10.13 23.78 10.41
C TRP A 289 -11.01 23.78 9.15
N ASN A 290 -10.43 23.46 7.99
CA ASN A 290 -11.13 23.51 6.70
C ASN A 290 -11.26 22.15 5.99
N ILE A 291 -10.43 21.16 6.32
CA ILE A 291 -10.43 19.87 5.60
C ILE A 291 -11.77 19.16 5.76
N GLN A 292 -12.44 18.90 4.63
CA GLN A 292 -13.73 18.23 4.54
C GLN A 292 -13.60 16.74 4.23
N VAL A 293 -12.52 16.35 3.55
CA VAL A 293 -12.25 14.98 3.11
C VAL A 293 -10.81 14.61 3.42
N VAL A 294 -10.63 13.45 4.06
CA VAL A 294 -9.33 12.83 4.29
C VAL A 294 -9.31 11.49 3.57
N ALA A 295 -8.40 11.36 2.61
CA ALA A 295 -8.08 10.12 1.93
C ALA A 295 -6.79 9.56 2.53
N ASP A 296 -6.92 8.75 3.57
CA ASP A 296 -5.80 8.14 4.26
C ASP A 296 -5.38 6.83 3.59
N VAL A 297 -4.32 6.90 2.78
CA VAL A 297 -3.79 5.75 2.03
C VAL A 297 -2.88 4.88 2.91
N SER A 298 -2.32 5.42 4.00
CA SER A 298 -1.52 4.61 4.92
C SER A 298 -2.40 3.75 5.84
N CYS A 299 -3.59 4.27 6.19
CA CYS A 299 -4.59 3.60 7.01
C CYS A 299 -4.04 3.17 8.39
N ASP A 300 -3.19 4.01 8.99
CA ASP A 300 -2.67 3.79 10.34
C ASP A 300 -3.73 4.21 11.37
N ILE A 301 -4.37 3.23 12.03
CA ILE A 301 -5.52 3.45 12.92
C ILE A 301 -5.10 4.24 14.17
N ASP A 302 -5.76 5.38 14.42
CA ASP A 302 -5.55 6.29 15.56
C ASP A 302 -4.08 6.67 15.78
N CYS A 303 -3.37 6.85 14.67
CA CYS A 303 -1.94 7.10 14.59
C CYS A 303 -1.71 8.47 13.92
N ALA A 304 -0.93 8.57 12.85
CA ALA A 304 -0.54 9.83 12.22
C ALA A 304 -1.72 10.79 11.92
N VAL A 305 -2.87 10.24 11.54
CA VAL A 305 -4.06 10.97 11.09
C VAL A 305 -5.21 10.69 12.07
N ALA A 306 -5.52 11.65 12.94
CA ALA A 306 -6.42 11.42 14.08
C ALA A 306 -7.87 11.04 13.72
N CYS A 307 -8.32 11.32 12.50
CA CYS A 307 -9.66 10.94 12.06
C CYS A 307 -9.76 9.48 11.54
N THR A 308 -8.62 8.79 11.38
CA THR A 308 -8.57 7.39 10.93
C THR A 308 -8.83 6.46 12.11
N ILE A 309 -10.10 6.29 12.49
CA ILE A 309 -10.50 5.53 13.68
C ILE A 309 -10.71 4.03 13.42
N ARG A 310 -10.83 3.64 12.15
CA ARG A 310 -10.90 2.24 11.70
C ARG A 310 -10.56 2.14 10.20
N PRO A 311 -10.21 0.95 9.69
CA PRO A 311 -10.23 0.71 8.27
C PRO A 311 -11.67 0.77 7.73
N SER A 312 -11.79 1.33 6.54
CA SER A 312 -12.97 1.20 5.67
C SER A 312 -12.76 0.04 4.70
N THR A 313 -13.80 -0.36 3.97
CA THR A 313 -13.72 -1.52 3.06
C THR A 313 -13.99 -1.10 1.63
N ILE A 314 -13.56 -1.89 0.65
CA ILE A 314 -13.88 -1.62 -0.77
C ILE A 314 -15.41 -1.52 -0.99
N ALA A 315 -16.21 -2.29 -0.24
CA ALA A 315 -17.67 -2.26 -0.35
C ALA A 315 -18.30 -1.02 0.30
N ASP A 316 -17.71 -0.54 1.39
CA ASP A 316 -18.11 0.66 2.12
C ASP A 316 -16.86 1.51 2.44
N PRO A 317 -16.38 2.31 1.47
CA PRO A 317 -15.03 2.90 1.52
C PRO A 317 -14.97 4.21 2.29
N ILE A 318 -16.10 4.74 2.78
CA ILE A 318 -16.17 6.07 3.39
C ILE A 318 -16.99 6.01 4.67
N TYR A 319 -16.48 6.62 5.73
CA TYR A 319 -17.23 6.92 6.95
C TYR A 319 -17.06 8.39 7.31
N GLY A 320 -17.88 8.88 8.25
CA GLY A 320 -17.74 10.22 8.79
C GLY A 320 -17.00 10.20 10.13
N TYR A 321 -16.07 11.11 10.33
CA TYR A 321 -15.46 11.40 11.64
C TYR A 321 -15.96 12.74 12.14
N ASN A 322 -16.64 12.76 13.28
CA ASN A 322 -17.13 13.99 13.90
C ASN A 322 -16.08 14.50 14.91
N PRO A 323 -15.39 15.62 14.65
CA PRO A 323 -14.33 16.11 15.54
C PRO A 323 -14.83 16.52 16.93
N ALA A 324 -16.11 16.92 17.06
CA ALA A 324 -16.68 17.36 18.33
C ALA A 324 -16.94 16.18 19.28
N THR A 325 -17.34 15.03 18.74
CA THR A 325 -17.59 13.80 19.53
C THR A 325 -16.44 12.81 19.48
N GLU A 326 -15.46 13.03 18.60
CA GLU A 326 -14.33 12.12 18.31
C GLU A 326 -14.78 10.71 17.91
N SER A 327 -15.94 10.61 17.24
CA SER A 327 -16.56 9.33 16.92
C SER A 327 -17.05 9.29 15.48
N GLU A 328 -17.39 8.08 15.02
CA GLU A 328 -18.04 7.90 13.73
C GLU A 328 -19.40 8.61 13.69
N ASP A 329 -19.73 9.25 12.57
CA ASP A 329 -21.00 9.90 12.30
C ASP A 329 -21.29 9.86 10.78
N ASP A 330 -22.42 10.40 10.35
CA ASP A 330 -22.77 10.55 8.94
C ASP A 330 -21.85 11.56 8.24
N PHE A 331 -21.07 11.09 7.27
CA PHE A 331 -20.11 11.91 6.52
C PHE A 331 -20.76 13.03 5.68
N MET A 332 -22.08 13.01 5.51
CA MET A 332 -22.85 14.05 4.82
C MET A 332 -23.16 15.25 5.71
N LYS A 333 -23.00 15.15 7.04
CA LYS A 333 -23.27 16.26 7.96
C LYS A 333 -22.20 17.35 7.88
N ASP A 334 -22.63 18.59 8.07
CA ASP A 334 -21.74 19.73 8.19
C ASP A 334 -20.80 19.57 9.40
N GLY A 335 -19.53 19.90 9.22
CA GLY A 335 -18.49 19.75 10.26
C GLY A 335 -18.00 18.32 10.49
N VAL A 336 -18.59 17.31 9.86
CA VAL A 336 -18.09 15.92 9.88
C VAL A 336 -17.08 15.74 8.74
N ILE A 337 -15.91 15.17 9.02
CA ILE A 337 -14.88 14.88 8.03
C ILE A 337 -15.22 13.56 7.34
N ALA A 338 -15.30 13.52 6.00
CA ALA A 338 -15.42 12.25 5.29
C ALA A 338 -14.04 11.59 5.22
N VAL A 339 -13.93 10.36 5.71
CA VAL A 339 -12.67 9.62 5.78
C VAL A 339 -12.75 8.40 4.87
N MET A 340 -11.81 8.31 3.94
CA MET A 340 -11.53 7.12 3.15
C MET A 340 -10.22 6.53 3.64
N ALA A 341 -10.27 5.30 4.18
CA ALA A 341 -9.12 4.62 4.77
C ALA A 341 -9.19 3.13 4.44
N VAL A 342 -9.11 2.79 3.15
CA VAL A 342 -9.16 1.39 2.69
C VAL A 342 -7.75 0.81 2.78
N ASP A 343 -7.57 -0.28 3.53
CA ASP A 343 -6.25 -0.87 3.82
C ASP A 343 -5.67 -1.75 2.69
N ASN A 344 -6.47 -2.02 1.67
CA ASN A 344 -6.15 -2.91 0.56
C ASN A 344 -6.45 -2.31 -0.82
N LEU A 345 -6.32 -0.98 -0.95
CA LEU A 345 -6.55 -0.20 -2.18
C LEU A 345 -6.06 -0.83 -3.50
N PRO A 346 -4.86 -1.44 -3.60
CA PRO A 346 -4.42 -2.09 -4.84
C PRO A 346 -5.33 -3.24 -5.31
N CYS A 347 -6.16 -3.81 -4.43
CA CYS A 347 -7.12 -4.87 -4.76
C CYS A 347 -8.30 -4.36 -5.61
N GLU A 348 -8.51 -3.04 -5.73
CA GLU A 348 -9.53 -2.48 -6.61
C GLU A 348 -9.10 -2.48 -8.08
N LEU A 349 -7.79 -2.47 -8.36
CA LEU A 349 -7.21 -2.63 -9.69
C LEU A 349 -6.29 -3.87 -9.75
N PRO A 350 -6.83 -5.09 -9.53
CA PRO A 350 -6.00 -6.26 -9.32
C PRO A 350 -5.23 -6.67 -10.58
N LYS A 351 -5.75 -6.40 -11.77
CA LYS A 351 -5.09 -6.70 -13.05
C LYS A 351 -3.82 -5.87 -13.20
N ASP A 352 -3.97 -4.55 -13.16
CA ASP A 352 -2.89 -3.58 -13.33
C ASP A 352 -1.86 -3.69 -12.20
N ALA A 353 -2.32 -3.83 -10.95
CA ALA A 353 -1.44 -4.03 -9.80
C ALA A 353 -0.59 -5.31 -9.90
N SER A 354 -1.15 -6.40 -10.43
CA SER A 354 -0.42 -7.66 -10.64
C SER A 354 0.62 -7.56 -11.74
N VAL A 355 0.29 -6.87 -12.84
CA VAL A 355 1.24 -6.66 -13.95
C VAL A 355 2.46 -5.90 -13.43
N ASP A 356 2.27 -4.75 -12.77
CA ASP A 356 3.41 -4.02 -12.21
C ASP A 356 4.22 -4.82 -11.18
N PHE A 357 3.54 -5.57 -10.31
CA PHE A 357 4.21 -6.43 -9.33
C PHE A 357 5.08 -7.48 -10.02
N GLY A 358 4.55 -8.12 -11.06
CA GLY A 358 5.30 -9.07 -11.88
C GLY A 358 6.49 -8.44 -12.62
N GLU A 359 6.38 -7.18 -13.05
CA GLU A 359 7.52 -6.46 -13.65
C GLU A 359 8.65 -6.28 -12.62
N MET A 360 8.33 -5.84 -11.40
CA MET A 360 9.32 -5.73 -10.33
C MET A 360 9.91 -7.10 -9.94
N PHE A 361 9.11 -8.17 -9.97
CA PHE A 361 9.62 -9.52 -9.74
C PHE A 361 10.65 -9.92 -10.80
N ILE A 362 10.34 -9.71 -12.08
CA ILE A 362 11.23 -10.05 -13.19
C ILE A 362 12.50 -9.20 -13.15
N GLU A 363 12.37 -7.90 -12.88
CA GLU A 363 13.50 -6.96 -12.85
C GLU A 363 14.44 -7.21 -11.67
N HIS A 364 13.90 -7.56 -10.49
CA HIS A 364 14.67 -7.51 -9.25
C HIS A 364 14.81 -8.83 -8.51
N VAL A 365 13.93 -9.81 -8.72
CA VAL A 365 13.86 -11.01 -7.87
C VAL A 365 14.17 -12.29 -8.64
N LEU A 366 13.74 -12.40 -9.89
CA LEU A 366 13.87 -13.63 -10.67
C LEU A 366 15.32 -14.11 -10.77
N GLU A 367 16.23 -13.26 -11.24
CA GLU A 367 17.67 -13.57 -11.36
C GLU A 367 18.32 -13.99 -10.02
N PRO A 368 18.16 -13.21 -8.93
CA PRO A 368 18.57 -13.64 -7.59
C PRO A 368 17.99 -14.98 -7.15
N LEU A 369 16.71 -15.23 -7.45
CA LEU A 369 16.04 -16.49 -7.09
C LEU A 369 16.64 -17.69 -7.83
N LEU A 370 17.07 -17.49 -9.09
CA LEU A 370 17.77 -18.51 -9.90
C LEU A 370 19.22 -18.76 -9.44
N GLY A 371 19.74 -17.95 -8.50
CA GLY A 371 21.04 -18.12 -7.87
C GLY A 371 22.06 -17.03 -8.21
N ASN A 372 21.72 -16.09 -9.09
CA ASN A 372 22.54 -14.92 -9.40
C ASN A 372 22.20 -13.77 -8.46
N ASP A 373 22.59 -13.90 -7.19
CA ASP A 373 22.22 -12.98 -6.11
C ASP A 373 23.45 -12.27 -5.48
N PRO A 374 24.10 -11.32 -6.20
CA PRO A 374 25.34 -10.69 -5.73
C PRO A 374 25.17 -9.87 -4.44
N ASP A 375 23.96 -9.37 -4.18
CA ASP A 375 23.62 -8.56 -3.01
C ASP A 375 22.91 -9.37 -1.90
N ASN A 376 22.84 -10.69 -2.07
CA ASN A 376 22.19 -11.64 -1.18
C ASN A 376 20.75 -11.21 -0.80
N ILE A 377 19.98 -10.64 -1.74
CA ILE A 377 18.64 -10.13 -1.46
C ILE A 377 17.69 -11.25 -1.03
N ILE A 378 17.83 -12.45 -1.59
CA ILE A 378 16.98 -13.61 -1.25
C ILE A 378 17.35 -14.14 0.12
N GLU A 379 18.64 -14.24 0.42
CA GLU A 379 19.10 -14.69 1.73
C GLU A 379 18.71 -13.68 2.83
N ARG A 380 18.91 -12.39 2.60
CA ARG A 380 18.52 -11.33 3.55
C ARG A 380 17.00 -11.26 3.76
N ALA A 381 16.21 -11.62 2.76
CA ALA A 381 14.75 -11.67 2.85
C ALA A 381 14.19 -13.01 3.35
N SER A 382 15.04 -14.03 3.54
CA SER A 382 14.62 -15.33 4.04
C SER A 382 14.42 -15.28 5.57
N GLU A 383 13.18 -15.27 6.04
CA GLU A 383 12.86 -15.34 7.48
C GLU A 383 13.30 -16.67 8.09
N THR A 384 13.10 -17.76 7.35
CA THR A 384 13.37 -19.12 7.82
C THR A 384 14.23 -19.90 6.83
N LYS A 385 15.03 -20.84 7.32
CA LYS A 385 15.82 -21.79 6.52
C LYS A 385 16.19 -23.00 7.38
N ASN A 386 16.08 -24.22 6.83
CA ASN A 386 16.43 -25.46 7.54
C ASN A 386 15.71 -25.63 8.90
N GLY A 387 14.41 -25.28 8.94
CA GLY A 387 13.56 -25.39 10.14
C GLY A 387 13.91 -24.41 11.26
N LYS A 388 14.65 -23.34 10.96
CA LYS A 388 15.07 -22.31 11.93
C LYS A 388 14.88 -20.92 11.36
N LEU A 389 14.77 -19.93 12.26
CA LEU A 389 14.91 -18.51 11.90
C LEU A 389 16.33 -18.26 11.39
N THR A 390 16.47 -17.39 10.39
CA THR A 390 17.80 -16.96 9.90
C THR A 390 18.36 -15.84 10.80
N PRO A 391 19.67 -15.53 10.73
CA PRO A 391 20.30 -14.54 11.61
C PRO A 391 19.62 -13.16 11.63
N HIS A 392 19.06 -12.73 10.50
CA HIS A 392 18.35 -11.44 10.41
C HIS A 392 17.02 -11.42 11.16
N PHE A 393 16.45 -12.59 11.47
CA PHE A 393 15.13 -12.75 12.06
C PHE A 393 15.16 -13.50 13.40
N GLU A 394 16.34 -13.69 14.01
CA GLU A 394 16.48 -14.32 15.34
C GLU A 394 15.65 -13.62 16.44
N TYR A 395 15.40 -12.31 16.30
CA TYR A 395 14.58 -11.53 17.22
C TYR A 395 13.10 -11.97 17.26
N LEU A 396 12.66 -12.82 16.33
CA LEU A 396 11.32 -13.42 16.31
C LEU A 396 11.22 -14.68 17.18
N GLN A 397 12.31 -15.15 17.80
CA GLN A 397 12.28 -16.43 18.53
C GLN A 397 11.31 -16.40 19.73
N ASP A 398 11.31 -15.34 20.53
CA ASP A 398 10.38 -15.22 21.66
C ASP A 398 8.93 -15.07 21.18
N TYR A 399 8.72 -14.35 20.07
CA TYR A 399 7.44 -14.26 19.38
C TYR A 399 6.93 -15.65 18.97
N VAL A 400 7.76 -16.47 18.32
CA VAL A 400 7.44 -17.86 17.93
C VAL A 400 7.15 -18.75 19.14
N ASP A 401 7.95 -18.62 20.19
CA ASP A 401 7.83 -19.41 21.43
C ASP A 401 6.64 -18.99 22.30
N GLY A 402 6.02 -17.84 22.01
CA GLY A 402 4.94 -17.26 22.79
C GLY A 402 5.39 -16.73 24.15
N LYS A 403 6.59 -16.17 24.22
CA LYS A 403 7.21 -15.61 25.44
C LYS A 403 7.13 -14.08 25.55
N GLU A 404 6.50 -13.42 24.58
CA GLU A 404 6.33 -11.97 24.49
C GLU A 404 5.00 -11.46 25.09
#